data_AF-A0A4Z0Q7R9-F1
#
_entry.id   AF-A0A4Z0Q7R9-F1
#
_cell.length_a   1.000
_cell.length_b   1.000
_cell.length_c   1.000
_cell.angle_alpha   90.00
_cell.angle_beta   90.00
_cell.angle_gamma   90.00
#
_symmetry.space_group_name_H-M   'P 1'
#
loop_
_entity.id
_entity.type
_entity.pdbx_description
1 polymer ?
#
loop_
_entity_poly.entity_id
_entity_poly.type
_entity_poly.pdbx_seq_one_letter_code
_entity_poly.pdbx_strand_id
1 'polypeptide(L)'
;MELELEDMERRYAMGNLKEASYEKFSQELREQKLLPLEAERQRLGAELSNLPKYVALALAIAAQLPVLWEKADLSTRHQLQKMVYPNGVAYAPEKGLYRTGRPNVVFDLITRKPMTKQNKKNGLCPSPGAQTTWVGPTGIEPVTC
;
A
#
# COMPACT_ATOMS: atom_id res chain seq x y z
N MET A 1 17.55 2.20 19.50
CA MET A 1 18.26 0.94 19.76
C MET A 1 19.22 0.59 18.63
N GLU A 2 18.77 0.30 17.40
CA GLU A 2 19.70 0.13 16.25
C GLU A 2 20.52 1.42 16.01
N LEU A 3 19.87 2.58 16.03
CA LEU A 3 20.52 3.89 15.95
C LEU A 3 21.49 4.19 17.10
N GLU A 4 21.27 3.63 18.30
CA GLU A 4 22.15 3.84 19.46
C GLU A 4 23.38 2.93 19.36
N LEU A 5 23.21 1.71 18.83
CA LEU A 5 24.30 0.80 18.55
C LEU A 5 25.18 1.34 17.41
N GLU A 6 24.58 1.87 16.35
CA GLU A 6 25.30 2.54 15.25
C GLU A 6 26.05 3.81 15.72
N ASP A 7 25.48 4.57 16.65
CA ASP A 7 26.17 5.73 17.23
C ASP A 7 27.35 5.31 18.10
N MET A 8 27.20 4.25 18.89
CA MET A 8 28.30 3.65 19.67
C MET A 8 29.41 3.09 18.78
N GLU A 9 29.06 2.37 17.71
CA GLU A 9 29.99 1.84 16.71
C GLU A 9 30.77 2.98 16.05
N ARG A 10 30.09 4.07 15.68
CA ARG A 10 30.76 5.27 15.14
C ARG A 10 31.74 5.89 16.13
N ARG A 11 31.36 6.03 17.40
CA ARG A 11 32.24 6.60 18.43
C ARG A 11 33.46 5.71 18.73
N TYR A 12 33.29 4.39 18.67
CA TYR A 12 34.39 3.44 18.77
C TYR A 12 35.32 3.51 17.55
N ALA A 13 34.76 3.54 16.33
CA ALA A 13 35.54 3.67 15.09
C ALA A 13 36.34 4.98 15.02
N MET A 14 35.83 6.07 15.59
CA MET A 14 36.55 7.35 15.72
C MET A 14 37.61 7.36 16.82
N GLY A 15 37.80 6.27 17.57
CA GLY A 15 38.77 6.18 18.67
C GLY A 15 38.36 6.94 19.93
N ASN A 16 37.13 7.46 19.99
CA ASN A 16 36.61 8.24 21.11
C ASN A 16 36.12 7.35 22.28
N LEU A 17 36.14 6.03 22.10
CA LEU A 17 35.65 5.06 23.07
C LEU A 17 36.67 3.93 23.24
N LYS A 18 36.92 3.56 24.50
CA LYS A 18 37.77 2.40 24.82
C LYS A 18 37.03 1.11 24.46
N GLU A 19 37.76 0.17 23.87
CA GLU A 19 37.24 -1.14 23.44
C GLU A 19 36.52 -1.89 24.55
N ALA A 20 37.10 -1.93 25.76
CA ALA A 20 36.48 -2.57 26.92
C ALA A 20 35.13 -1.94 27.32
N SER A 21 34.95 -0.63 27.10
CA SER A 21 33.68 0.05 27.38
C SER A 21 32.66 -0.24 26.28
N TYR A 22 33.09 -0.22 25.02
CA TYR A 22 32.23 -0.55 23.88
C TYR A 22 31.69 -1.98 23.98
N GLU A 23 32.57 -2.95 24.25
CA GLU A 23 32.19 -4.36 24.31
C GLU A 23 31.16 -4.61 25.42
N LYS A 24 31.40 -4.08 26.62
CA LYS A 24 30.49 -4.23 27.77
C LYS A 24 29.09 -3.65 27.49
N PHE A 25 29.02 -2.42 27.01
CA PHE A 25 27.73 -1.75 26.78
C PHE A 25 27.00 -2.31 25.56
N SER A 26 27.72 -2.69 24.50
CA SER A 26 27.09 -3.30 23.32
C SER A 26 26.55 -4.70 23.64
N GLN A 27 27.24 -5.50 24.46
CA GLN A 27 26.75 -6.77 24.97
C GLN A 27 25.52 -6.56 25.85
N GLU A 28 25.58 -5.63 26.81
CA GLU A 28 24.44 -5.33 27.70
C GLU A 28 23.19 -4.91 26.90
N LEU A 29 23.36 -4.06 25.88
CA LEU A 29 22.25 -3.62 25.02
C LEU A 29 21.65 -4.78 24.22
N ARG A 30 22.49 -5.65 23.68
CA ARG A 30 22.05 -6.84 22.93
C ARG A 30 21.31 -7.82 23.83
N GLU A 31 21.86 -8.11 25.01
CA GLU A 31 21.31 -9.10 25.93
C GLU A 31 20.06 -8.63 26.66
N GLN A 32 20.05 -7.39 27.17
CA GLN A 32 18.91 -6.89 27.94
C GLN A 32 17.73 -6.47 27.07
N LYS A 33 17.97 -6.09 25.81
CA LYS A 33 16.93 -5.46 25.00
C LYS A 33 16.69 -6.16 23.67
N LEU A 34 17.73 -6.55 22.94
CA LEU A 34 17.56 -7.17 21.62
C LEU A 34 17.05 -8.62 21.73
N LEU A 35 17.72 -9.44 22.56
CA LEU A 35 17.34 -10.83 22.77
C LEU A 35 15.91 -11.00 23.29
N PRO A 36 15.43 -10.24 24.30
CA PRO A 36 14.05 -10.35 24.77
C PRO A 36 13.04 -9.90 23.73
N LEU A 37 13.34 -8.86 22.94
CA LEU A 37 12.47 -8.42 21.85
C LEU A 37 12.39 -9.44 20.72
N GLU A 38 13.52 -10.06 20.35
CA GLU A 38 13.54 -11.12 19.34
C GLU A 38 12.83 -12.38 19.83
N ALA A 39 13.04 -12.75 21.10
CA ALA A 39 12.33 -13.85 21.74
C ALA A 39 10.82 -13.57 21.81
N GLU A 40 10.41 -12.34 22.16
CA GLU A 40 9.01 -11.92 22.15
C GLU A 40 8.45 -11.91 20.74
N ARG A 41 9.20 -11.43 19.74
CA ARG A 41 8.81 -11.46 18.33
C ARG A 41 8.62 -12.90 17.82
N GLN A 42 9.51 -13.82 18.21
CA GLN A 42 9.39 -15.24 17.88
C GLN A 42 8.22 -15.90 18.63
N ARG A 43 8.03 -15.57 19.91
CA ARG A 43 6.92 -16.06 20.75
C ARG A 43 5.56 -15.62 20.21
N LEU A 44 5.46 -14.36 19.79
CA LEU A 44 4.27 -13.82 19.16
C LEU A 44 3.99 -14.49 17.81
N GLY A 45 5.01 -15.06 17.16
CA GLY A 45 4.85 -15.77 15.91
C GLY A 45 4.72 -14.81 14.73
N ALA A 46 5.43 -15.12 13.65
CA ALA A 46 5.43 -14.32 12.41
C ALA A 46 4.04 -14.22 11.74
N GLU A 47 3.06 -15.01 12.19
CA GLU A 47 1.71 -15.08 11.62
C GLU A 47 0.59 -14.77 12.64
N LEU A 48 0.78 -13.83 13.58
CA LEU A 48 -0.37 -13.26 14.31
C LEU A 48 -1.45 -12.74 13.36
N SER A 49 -0.99 -12.21 12.22
CA SER A 49 -1.84 -11.73 11.18
C SER A 49 -2.17 -12.88 10.24
N ASN A 50 -3.45 -13.20 10.10
CA ASN A 50 -3.98 -14.00 8.99
C ASN A 50 -3.79 -13.27 7.62
N LEU A 51 -2.74 -12.47 7.46
CA LEU A 51 -2.47 -11.61 6.32
C LEU A 51 -2.48 -12.37 5.00
N PRO A 52 -1.86 -13.56 4.88
CA PRO A 52 -1.90 -14.31 3.62
C PRO A 52 -3.34 -14.67 3.22
N LYS A 53 -4.17 -15.04 4.21
CA LYS A 53 -5.59 -15.35 4.00
C LYS A 53 -6.37 -14.11 3.57
N TYR A 54 -6.14 -12.96 4.22
CA TYR A 54 -6.81 -11.70 3.86
C TYR A 54 -6.38 -11.16 2.50
N VAL A 55 -5.11 -11.32 2.13
CA VAL A 55 -4.61 -10.95 0.80
C VAL A 55 -5.26 -11.83 -0.27
N ALA A 56 -5.32 -13.15 -0.06
CA ALA A 56 -6.01 -14.06 -0.96
C ALA A 56 -7.51 -13.72 -1.09
N LEU A 57 -8.17 -13.42 0.03
CA LEU A 57 -9.57 -12.98 0.05
C LEU A 57 -9.77 -11.69 -0.73
N ALA A 58 -8.92 -10.68 -0.51
CA ALA A 58 -9.00 -9.40 -1.20
C ALA A 58 -8.83 -9.56 -2.72
N LEU A 59 -7.93 -10.44 -3.17
CA LEU A 59 -7.75 -10.77 -4.58
C LEU A 59 -8.98 -11.48 -5.17
N ALA A 60 -9.55 -12.46 -4.44
CA ALA A 60 -10.76 -13.15 -4.88
C ALA A 60 -11.94 -12.18 -5.05
N ILE A 61 -12.13 -11.28 -4.08
CA ILE A 61 -13.16 -10.24 -4.14
C ILE A 61 -12.89 -9.29 -5.32
N ALA A 62 -11.65 -8.84 -5.51
CA ALA A 62 -11.31 -7.94 -6.60
C ALA A 62 -11.54 -8.57 -7.98
N ALA A 63 -11.25 -9.87 -8.15
CA ALA A 63 -11.49 -10.61 -9.39
C ALA A 63 -12.98 -10.78 -9.71
N GLN A 64 -13.83 -10.92 -8.68
CA GLN A 64 -15.28 -11.12 -8.83
C GLN A 64 -16.10 -9.87 -8.55
N LEU A 65 -15.46 -8.70 -8.40
CA LEU A 65 -16.09 -7.47 -7.94
C LEU A 65 -17.31 -7.04 -8.79
N PRO A 66 -17.27 -7.10 -10.14
CA PRO A 66 -18.44 -6.72 -10.95
C PRO A 66 -19.66 -7.62 -10.69
N VAL A 67 -19.43 -8.94 -10.60
CA VAL A 67 -20.48 -9.93 -10.35
C VAL A 67 -21.06 -9.78 -8.94
N LEU A 68 -20.20 -9.52 -7.95
CA LEU A 68 -20.62 -9.24 -6.59
C LEU A 68 -21.44 -7.96 -6.51
N TRP A 69 -21.04 -6.90 -7.23
CA TRP A 69 -21.77 -5.63 -7.27
C TRP A 69 -23.18 -5.77 -7.85
N GLU A 70 -23.31 -6.48 -8.97
CA GLU A 70 -24.59 -6.72 -9.62
C GLU A 70 -25.57 -7.47 -8.72
N LYS A 71 -25.08 -8.53 -8.05
CA LYS A 71 -25.89 -9.39 -7.17
C LYS A 71 -26.12 -8.84 -5.76
N ALA A 72 -25.34 -7.83 -5.35
CA ALA A 72 -25.39 -7.25 -4.02
C ALA A 72 -26.65 -6.39 -3.80
N ASP A 73 -27.16 -6.41 -2.57
CA ASP A 73 -28.18 -5.48 -2.08
C ASP A 73 -27.57 -4.09 -1.79
N LEU A 74 -28.40 -3.12 -1.46
CA LEU A 74 -27.95 -1.73 -1.24
C LEU A 74 -26.90 -1.64 -0.12
N SER A 75 -27.09 -2.40 0.97
CA SER A 75 -26.17 -2.44 2.10
C SER A 75 -24.80 -2.99 1.69
N THR A 76 -24.79 -4.13 1.01
CA THR A 76 -23.55 -4.76 0.53
C THR A 76 -22.86 -3.90 -0.53
N ARG A 77 -23.61 -3.23 -1.41
CA ARG A 77 -23.02 -2.26 -2.36
C ARG A 77 -22.34 -1.11 -1.63
N HIS A 78 -22.95 -0.58 -0.57
CA HIS A 78 -22.31 0.46 0.24
C HIS A 78 -21.02 -0.03 0.91
N GLN A 79 -21.01 -1.26 1.43
CA GLN A 79 -19.80 -1.88 1.99
C GLN A 79 -18.71 -2.09 0.93
N LEU A 80 -19.07 -2.62 -0.25
CA LEU A 80 -18.15 -2.78 -1.38
C LEU A 80 -17.58 -1.43 -1.82
N GLN A 81 -18.42 -0.40 -1.90
CA GLN A 81 -18.00 0.95 -2.26
C GLN A 81 -17.01 1.52 -1.23
N LYS A 82 -17.25 1.33 0.07
CA LYS A 82 -16.33 1.75 1.14
C LYS A 82 -15.02 0.96 1.14
N MET A 83 -15.07 -0.31 0.76
CA MET A 83 -13.87 -1.16 0.62
C MET A 83 -12.98 -0.71 -0.55
N VAL A 84 -13.59 -0.35 -1.69
CA VAL A 84 -12.87 0.16 -2.88
C VAL A 84 -12.42 1.60 -2.69
N TYR A 85 -13.25 2.44 -2.09
CA TYR A 85 -12.99 3.87 -1.82
C TYR A 85 -13.16 4.18 -0.33
N PRO A 86 -12.11 3.98 0.48
CA PRO A 86 -12.17 4.20 1.93
C PRO A 86 -12.54 5.64 2.32
N ASN A 87 -12.12 6.60 1.49
CA ASN A 87 -12.43 8.02 1.66
C ASN A 87 -13.84 8.40 1.17
N GLY A 88 -14.63 7.42 0.73
CA GLY A 88 -15.98 7.60 0.24
C GLY A 88 -16.06 8.17 -1.18
N VAL A 89 -17.28 8.52 -1.55
CA VAL A 89 -17.63 9.14 -2.83
C VAL A 89 -18.40 10.42 -2.54
N ALA A 90 -17.89 11.53 -3.05
CA ALA A 90 -18.54 12.82 -2.93
C ALA A 90 -19.49 13.03 -4.12
N TYR A 91 -20.68 13.55 -3.84
CA TYR A 91 -21.60 14.02 -4.86
C TYR A 91 -21.48 15.54 -4.97
N ALA A 92 -21.32 16.06 -6.19
CA ALA A 92 -21.32 17.49 -6.48
C ALA A 92 -22.64 17.85 -7.18
N PRO A 93 -23.65 18.36 -6.44
CA PRO A 93 -24.99 18.61 -6.98
C PRO A 93 -24.98 19.60 -8.16
N GLU A 94 -24.14 20.65 -8.07
CA GLU A 94 -24.02 21.68 -9.10
C GLU A 94 -23.57 21.14 -10.47
N LYS A 95 -22.82 20.03 -10.47
CA LYS A 95 -22.29 19.42 -11.70
C LYS A 95 -23.02 18.14 -12.06
N GLY A 96 -23.87 17.61 -11.17
CA GLY A 96 -24.49 16.29 -11.33
C GLY A 96 -23.47 15.15 -11.41
N LEU A 97 -22.26 15.33 -10.86
CA LEU A 97 -21.15 14.39 -10.98
C LEU A 97 -20.79 13.78 -9.63
N TYR A 98 -20.39 12.51 -9.69
CA TYR A 98 -19.80 11.78 -8.56
C TYR A 98 -18.27 11.84 -8.65
N ARG A 99 -17.63 12.11 -7.53
CA ARG A 99 -16.17 12.11 -7.38
C ARG A 99 -15.77 11.03 -6.40
N THR A 100 -15.00 10.07 -6.87
CA THR A 100 -14.40 9.04 -6.02
C THR A 100 -13.14 9.59 -5.36
N GLY A 101 -12.96 9.29 -4.07
CA GLY A 101 -11.69 9.52 -3.40
C GLY A 101 -10.58 8.61 -3.94
N ARG A 102 -9.41 8.68 -3.31
CA ARG A 102 -8.31 7.76 -3.62
C ARG A 102 -8.78 6.30 -3.44
N PRO A 103 -8.62 5.42 -4.45
CA PRO A 103 -8.95 4.01 -4.30
C PRO A 103 -8.03 3.35 -3.27
N ASN A 104 -8.50 2.26 -2.67
CA ASN A 104 -7.68 1.38 -1.86
C ASN A 104 -6.52 0.83 -2.69
N VAL A 105 -5.33 0.82 -2.10
CA VAL A 105 -4.05 0.46 -2.75
C VAL A 105 -4.11 -0.89 -3.45
N VAL A 106 -4.84 -1.87 -2.91
CA VAL A 106 -5.00 -3.18 -3.56
C VAL A 106 -5.66 -3.03 -4.94
N PHE A 107 -6.75 -2.27 -5.03
CA PHE A 107 -7.45 -2.03 -6.29
C PHE A 107 -6.65 -1.10 -7.22
N ASP A 108 -5.94 -0.12 -6.66
CA ASP A 108 -5.03 0.75 -7.42
C ASP A 108 -3.92 -0.08 -8.11
N LEU A 109 -3.31 -1.02 -7.38
CA LEU A 109 -2.27 -1.91 -7.92
C LEU A 109 -2.82 -2.87 -8.98
N ILE A 110 -4.03 -3.40 -8.80
CA ILE A 110 -4.67 -4.29 -9.77
C ILE A 110 -5.01 -3.55 -11.07
N THR A 111 -5.48 -2.31 -10.97
CA THR A 111 -5.86 -1.49 -12.14
C THR A 111 -4.65 -0.91 -12.86
N ARG A 112 -3.51 -0.79 -12.18
CA ARG A 112 -2.27 -0.30 -12.77
C ARG A 112 -1.73 -1.33 -13.77
N LYS A 113 -1.80 -0.99 -15.06
CA LYS A 113 -1.15 -1.78 -16.10
C LYS A 113 0.36 -1.86 -15.83
N PRO A 114 0.98 -3.06 -15.84
CA PRO A 114 2.43 -3.15 -15.79
C PRO A 114 2.96 -2.45 -17.04
N MET A 115 3.86 -1.48 -16.84
CA MET A 115 4.53 -0.79 -17.92
C MET A 115 5.48 -1.80 -18.59
N THR A 116 4.96 -2.58 -19.54
CA THR A 116 5.81 -3.44 -20.37
C THR A 116 6.68 -2.51 -21.21
N LYS A 117 7.94 -2.38 -20.83
CA LYS A 117 8.95 -1.78 -21.70
C LYS A 117 9.18 -2.76 -22.87
N GLN A 118 8.26 -2.79 -23.83
CA GLN A 118 8.63 -3.21 -25.16
C GLN A 118 9.72 -2.25 -25.62
N ASN A 119 10.90 -2.80 -25.92
CA ASN A 119 12.06 -2.07 -26.40
C ASN A 119 11.70 -1.12 -27.55
N LYS A 120 11.39 0.14 -27.21
CA LYS A 120 11.54 1.28 -28.10
C LYS A 120 12.23 2.37 -27.30
N LYS A 121 13.49 2.59 -27.65
CA LYS A 121 14.24 3.78 -27.28
C LYS A 121 13.36 5.00 -27.62
N ASN A 122 13.23 5.88 -26.63
CA ASN A 122 12.72 7.26 -26.71
C ASN A 122 11.22 7.43 -26.38
N GLY A 123 10.95 7.89 -25.16
CA GLY A 123 9.65 8.40 -24.72
C GLY A 123 9.60 8.49 -23.20
N LEU A 124 9.62 9.70 -22.64
CA LEU A 124 9.61 9.96 -21.20
C LEU A 124 8.49 9.20 -20.47
N CYS A 125 8.81 8.59 -19.33
CA CYS A 125 7.81 8.09 -18.39
C CYS A 125 6.98 9.26 -17.85
N PRO A 126 5.64 9.27 -17.98
CA PRO A 126 4.81 10.17 -17.20
C PRO A 126 4.91 9.72 -15.74
N SER A 127 5.33 10.63 -14.85
CA SER A 127 5.23 10.42 -13.41
C SER A 127 3.77 10.22 -12.98
N PRO A 128 3.50 9.55 -11.84
CA PRO A 128 2.15 9.36 -11.34
C PRO A 128 1.56 10.73 -11.00
N GLY A 129 0.68 11.24 -11.85
CA GLY A 129 0.09 12.57 -11.71
C GLY A 129 -0.58 13.13 -12.96
N ALA A 130 -0.29 12.58 -14.14
CA ALA A 130 -0.85 13.08 -15.39
C ALA A 130 -1.46 11.95 -16.22
N GLN A 131 -2.74 11.64 -16.00
CA GLN A 131 -3.67 11.14 -17.01
C GLN A 131 -5.06 10.93 -16.38
N THR A 132 -5.77 12.02 -16.17
CA THR A 132 -7.24 11.96 -16.10
C THR A 132 -7.72 11.79 -17.54
N THR A 133 -7.95 10.55 -17.98
CA THR A 133 -8.64 10.27 -19.24
C THR A 133 -10.09 10.72 -19.08
N TRP A 134 -10.38 11.94 -19.54
CA TRP A 134 -11.73 12.40 -19.76
C TRP A 134 -12.35 11.52 -20.85
N VAL A 135 -13.37 10.74 -20.49
CA VAL A 135 -14.27 10.14 -21.48
C VAL A 135 -15.43 11.12 -21.63
N GLY A 136 -15.63 11.65 -22.84
CA GLY A 136 -16.77 12.51 -23.14
C GLY A 136 -18.09 11.74 -22.97
N PRO A 137 -19.19 12.40 -22.58
CA PRO A 137 -20.48 11.74 -22.46
C PRO A 137 -20.96 11.21 -23.83
N THR A 138 -21.61 10.05 -23.82
CA THR A 138 -22.37 9.53 -24.97
C THR A 138 -23.46 10.53 -25.35
N GLY A 139 -23.51 10.95 -26.62
CA GLY A 139 -24.44 11.97 -27.13
C GLY A 139 -23.81 13.08 -27.99
N ILE A 140 -22.51 13.01 -28.29
CA ILE A 140 -21.84 13.84 -29.31
C ILE A 140 -21.67 12.92 -30.54
N GLU A 141 -22.63 12.94 -31.45
CA GLU A 141 -22.97 11.89 -32.43
C GLU A 141 -21.97 11.73 -33.62
N PRO A 142 -22.18 10.79 -34.57
CA PRO A 142 -23.27 10.93 -35.57
C PRO A 142 -24.35 9.85 -35.50
N VAL A 143 -25.61 10.28 -35.68
CA VAL A 143 -26.73 9.40 -36.06
C VAL A 143 -26.43 8.88 -37.45
N THR A 144 -26.28 7.57 -37.58
CA THR A 144 -26.26 6.92 -38.89
C THR A 144 -27.70 6.51 -39.20
N CYS A 145 -28.24 6.99 -40.32
CA CYS A 145 -29.48 6.47 -40.92
C CYS A 145 -29.38 4.96 -41.20
#